data_AF-A0A1Q7MT42-F1
#
_entry.id   AF-A0A1Q7MT42-F1
#
_cell.length_a   1.000
_cell.length_b   1.000
_cell.length_c   1.000
_cell.angle_alpha   90.00
_cell.angle_beta   90.00
_cell.angle_gamma   90.00
#
_symmetry.space_group_name_H-M   'P 1'
#
loop_
_entity.id
_entity.type
_entity.pdbx_description
1 polymer ?
#
loop_
_entity_poly.entity_id
_entity_poly.type
_entity_poly.pdbx_seq_one_letter_code
_entity_poly.pdbx_strand_id
1 'polypeptide(L)'
;MYVVFLLAPTVMLPFSVVQAGFRWLLLIITIATVPLWLRALRWRPSATTTAILIILTIGSFPAVQGIKLQQLSLVVSGFIALCALLLTSGHFLLAGIVLALATIKPQLVWPLAAWLILWTISDWRRRQGFFWGFALTMAAVLGGSEYLLPGWLTKFRQAITAYRQYTGGAGSLLDVLVTTGWGRAISVASRPARRLFPWPRP
;
A
#
# COMPACT_ATOMS: atom_id res chain seq x y z
N MET A 1 0.72 -10.43 7.75
CA MET A 1 0.12 -11.62 8.39
C MET A 1 -1.29 -11.90 7.89
N TYR A 2 -2.22 -10.94 7.91
CA TYR A 2 -3.61 -11.22 7.51
C TYR A 2 -3.86 -11.54 6.02
N VAL A 3 -2.90 -11.34 5.12
CA VAL A 3 -2.99 -11.84 3.73
C VAL A 3 -3.08 -13.37 3.70
N VAL A 4 -2.58 -14.06 4.73
CA VAL A 4 -2.71 -15.52 4.85
C VAL A 4 -4.18 -15.95 4.83
N PHE A 5 -5.10 -15.17 5.40
CA PHE A 5 -6.54 -15.48 5.33
C PHE A 5 -7.09 -15.44 3.89
N LEU A 6 -6.56 -14.56 3.05
CA LEU A 6 -6.92 -14.49 1.62
C LEU A 6 -6.33 -15.66 0.83
N LEU A 7 -5.15 -16.16 1.22
CA LEU A 7 -4.43 -17.21 0.51
C LEU A 7 -4.72 -18.63 1.01
N ALA A 8 -5.25 -18.79 2.23
CA ALA A 8 -5.61 -20.07 2.83
C ALA A 8 -6.42 -21.02 1.90
N PRO A 9 -7.47 -20.57 1.18
CA PRO A 9 -8.21 -21.46 0.28
C PRO A 9 -7.44 -21.86 -0.99
N THR A 10 -6.33 -21.19 -1.31
CA THR A 10 -5.54 -21.46 -2.53
C THR A 10 -4.40 -22.45 -2.33
N VAL A 11 -4.14 -22.90 -1.09
CA VAL A 11 -3.03 -23.80 -0.75
C VAL A 11 -3.16 -25.19 -1.40
N MET A 12 -4.39 -25.63 -1.68
CA MET A 12 -4.69 -26.93 -2.30
C MET A 12 -4.67 -26.88 -3.84
N LEU A 13 -4.52 -25.69 -4.44
CA LEU A 13 -4.58 -25.51 -5.89
C LEU A 13 -3.19 -25.45 -6.52
N PRO A 14 -3.03 -25.94 -7.77
CA PRO A 14 -1.77 -25.76 -8.51
C PRO A 14 -1.44 -24.27 -8.65
N PHE A 15 -0.16 -23.91 -8.43
CA PHE A 15 0.30 -22.53 -8.48
C PHE A 15 -0.07 -21.83 -9.80
N SER A 16 -0.01 -22.53 -10.92
CA SER A 16 -0.38 -22.00 -12.24
C SER A 16 -1.85 -21.55 -12.32
N VAL A 17 -2.76 -22.29 -11.70
CA VAL A 17 -4.19 -21.97 -11.66
C VAL A 17 -4.44 -20.75 -10.78
N VAL A 18 -3.83 -20.71 -9.59
CA VAL A 18 -3.93 -19.57 -8.67
C VAL A 18 -3.35 -18.32 -9.31
N GLN A 19 -2.21 -18.45 -9.98
CA GLN A 19 -1.55 -17.35 -10.66
C GLN A 19 -2.41 -16.79 -11.80
N ALA A 20 -2.96 -17.65 -12.66
CA ALA A 20 -3.85 -17.22 -13.73
C ALA A 20 -5.12 -16.56 -13.17
N GLY A 21 -5.77 -17.19 -12.20
CA GLY A 21 -6.97 -16.66 -11.55
C GLY A 21 -6.74 -15.31 -10.90
N PHE A 22 -5.63 -15.14 -10.17
CA PHE A 22 -5.28 -13.87 -9.55
C PHE A 22 -5.02 -12.77 -10.59
N ARG A 23 -4.38 -13.10 -11.73
CA ARG A 23 -4.19 -12.13 -12.81
C ARG A 23 -5.53 -11.64 -13.37
N TRP A 24 -6.48 -12.53 -13.61
CA TRP A 24 -7.83 -12.18 -14.07
C TRP A 24 -8.57 -11.35 -13.01
N LEU A 25 -8.47 -11.70 -11.74
CA LEU A 25 -9.03 -10.92 -10.64
C LEU A 25 -8.50 -9.48 -10.66
N LEU A 26 -7.19 -9.29 -10.78
CA LEU A 26 -6.57 -7.96 -10.84
C LEU A 26 -7.07 -7.16 -12.04
N LEU A 27 -7.22 -7.80 -13.21
CA LEU A 27 -7.77 -7.14 -14.40
C LEU A 27 -9.21 -6.68 -14.17
N ILE A 28 -10.07 -7.55 -13.64
CA ILE A 28 -11.48 -7.24 -13.34
C ILE A 28 -11.59 -6.10 -12.34
N ILE A 29 -10.81 -6.15 -11.25
CA ILE A 29 -10.78 -5.07 -10.25
C ILE A 29 -10.33 -3.75 -10.89
N THR A 30 -9.29 -3.79 -11.71
CA THR A 30 -8.79 -2.59 -12.41
C THR A 30 -9.86 -2.00 -13.32
N ILE A 31 -10.57 -2.82 -14.10
CA ILE A 31 -11.72 -2.38 -14.91
C ILE A 31 -12.79 -1.74 -14.01
N ALA A 32 -13.15 -2.40 -12.91
CA ALA A 32 -14.21 -1.97 -12.01
C ALA A 32 -13.90 -0.67 -11.26
N THR A 33 -12.62 -0.32 -11.05
CA THR A 33 -12.26 0.94 -10.38
C THR A 33 -12.79 2.17 -11.11
N VAL A 34 -12.83 2.16 -12.45
CA VAL A 34 -13.30 3.30 -13.26
C VAL A 34 -14.78 3.63 -12.98
N PRO A 35 -15.76 2.72 -13.17
CA PRO A 35 -17.15 3.01 -12.88
C PRO A 35 -17.41 3.27 -11.39
N LEU A 36 -16.63 2.67 -10.48
CA LEU A 36 -16.72 2.97 -9.04
C LEU A 36 -16.36 4.45 -8.76
N TRP A 37 -15.26 4.94 -9.34
CA TRP A 37 -14.87 6.34 -9.22
C TRP A 37 -15.87 7.30 -9.88
N LEU A 38 -16.38 6.96 -11.07
CA LEU A 38 -17.42 7.76 -11.73
C LEU A 38 -18.66 7.91 -10.83
N ARG A 39 -19.12 6.81 -10.21
CA ARG A 39 -20.24 6.83 -9.26
C ARG A 39 -19.92 7.61 -8.00
N ALA A 40 -18.72 7.44 -7.43
CA ALA A 40 -18.29 8.17 -6.22
C ALA A 40 -18.25 9.68 -6.46
N LEU A 41 -17.76 10.10 -7.63
CA LEU A 41 -17.74 11.50 -8.08
C LEU A 41 -19.11 12.00 -8.56
N ARG A 42 -20.12 11.13 -8.59
CA ARG A 42 -21.47 11.39 -9.15
C ARG A 42 -21.44 11.86 -10.61
N TRP A 43 -20.38 11.52 -11.34
CA TRP A 43 -20.24 11.84 -12.76
C TRP A 43 -20.88 10.73 -13.59
N ARG A 44 -21.79 11.11 -14.50
CA ARG A 44 -22.51 10.19 -15.40
C ARG A 44 -22.11 10.45 -16.86
N PRO A 45 -20.90 10.04 -17.28
CA PRO A 45 -20.48 10.20 -18.67
C PRO A 45 -21.18 9.19 -19.59
N SER A 46 -21.06 9.40 -20.90
CA SER A 46 -21.57 8.44 -21.89
C SER A 46 -20.90 7.06 -21.76
N ALA A 47 -21.56 6.01 -22.26
CA ALA A 47 -20.99 4.66 -22.28
C ALA A 47 -19.64 4.62 -23.03
N THR A 48 -19.54 5.35 -24.14
CA THR A 48 -18.31 5.49 -24.94
C THR A 48 -17.19 6.13 -24.13
N THR A 49 -17.46 7.23 -23.44
CA THR A 49 -16.47 7.89 -22.58
C THR A 49 -16.00 6.96 -21.46
N THR A 50 -16.92 6.21 -20.86
CA THR A 50 -16.57 5.22 -19.83
C THR A 50 -15.66 4.12 -20.40
N ALA A 51 -15.97 3.61 -21.59
CA ALA A 51 -15.14 2.62 -22.27
C ALA A 51 -13.73 3.17 -22.57
N ILE A 52 -13.62 4.41 -23.05
CA ILE A 52 -12.34 5.08 -23.29
C ILE A 52 -11.54 5.18 -21.98
N LEU A 53 -12.16 5.60 -20.87
CA LEU A 53 -11.51 5.68 -19.57
C LEU A 53 -11.02 4.32 -19.06
N ILE A 54 -11.81 3.26 -19.27
CA ILE A 54 -11.42 1.88 -18.92
C ILE A 54 -10.20 1.46 -19.74
N ILE A 55 -10.22 1.65 -21.06
CA ILE A 55 -9.12 1.30 -21.96
C ILE A 55 -7.85 2.06 -21.55
N LEU A 56 -7.97 3.37 -21.31
CA LEU A 56 -6.85 4.22 -20.88
C LEU A 56 -6.28 3.77 -19.52
N THR A 57 -7.16 3.39 -18.58
CA THR A 57 -6.75 2.96 -17.24
C THR A 57 -5.98 1.63 -17.30
N ILE A 58 -6.49 0.64 -18.02
CA ILE A 58 -5.83 -0.68 -18.15
C ILE A 58 -4.54 -0.56 -18.98
N GLY A 59 -4.56 0.28 -20.02
CA GLY A 59 -3.40 0.53 -20.89
C GLY A 59 -2.31 1.36 -20.23
N SER A 60 -2.58 1.98 -19.07
CA SER A 60 -1.59 2.77 -18.35
C SER A 60 -0.44 1.90 -17.86
N PHE A 61 0.78 2.45 -17.88
CA PHE A 61 1.97 1.78 -17.37
C PHE A 61 1.81 1.16 -15.97
N PRO A 62 1.27 1.87 -14.95
CA PRO A 62 1.11 1.29 -13.61
C PRO A 62 0.10 0.12 -13.59
N ALA A 63 -0.94 0.14 -14.42
CA ALA A 63 -1.90 -0.96 -14.51
C ALA A 63 -1.28 -2.20 -15.18
N VAL A 64 -0.65 -2.03 -16.34
CA VAL A 64 0.03 -3.13 -17.05
C VAL A 64 1.13 -3.75 -16.19
N GLN A 65 1.97 -2.90 -15.57
CA GLN A 65 3.02 -3.37 -14.67
C GLN A 65 2.42 -4.08 -13.44
N GLY A 66 1.37 -3.51 -12.84
CA GLY A 66 0.68 -4.10 -11.70
C GLY A 66 0.09 -5.48 -12.01
N ILE A 67 -0.51 -5.66 -13.19
CA ILE A 67 -1.08 -6.96 -13.62
C ILE A 67 0.04 -7.97 -13.90
N LYS A 68 1.10 -7.56 -14.61
CA LYS A 68 2.24 -8.43 -14.95
C LYS A 68 2.97 -8.92 -13.69
N LEU A 69 3.20 -8.03 -12.74
CA LEU A 69 3.87 -8.32 -11.46
C LEU A 69 2.91 -8.84 -10.39
N GLN A 70 1.62 -8.98 -10.70
CA GLN A 70 0.58 -9.40 -9.78
C GLN A 70 0.59 -8.61 -8.46
N GLN A 71 0.71 -7.30 -8.57
CA GLN A 71 0.81 -6.43 -7.41
C GLN A 71 -0.54 -6.26 -6.71
N LEU A 72 -0.55 -6.50 -5.41
CA LEU A 72 -1.67 -6.19 -4.51
C LEU A 72 -2.09 -4.71 -4.52
N SER A 73 -1.27 -3.80 -5.06
CA SER A 73 -1.62 -2.38 -5.20
C SER A 73 -2.92 -2.16 -5.98
N LEU A 74 -3.20 -3.01 -6.99
CA LEU A 74 -4.42 -2.93 -7.79
C LEU A 74 -5.67 -3.38 -7.02
N VAL A 75 -5.52 -4.32 -6.07
CA VAL A 75 -6.60 -4.67 -5.15
C VAL A 75 -6.88 -3.49 -4.21
N VAL A 76 -5.82 -2.88 -3.69
CA VAL A 76 -5.92 -1.71 -2.79
C VAL A 76 -6.59 -0.52 -3.50
N SER A 77 -6.27 -0.25 -4.77
CA SER A 77 -6.96 0.81 -5.53
C SER A 77 -8.45 0.50 -5.72
N GLY A 78 -8.81 -0.77 -5.96
CA GLY A 78 -10.19 -1.26 -5.93
C GLY A 78 -10.92 -0.93 -4.64
N PHE A 79 -10.32 -1.27 -3.50
CA PHE A 79 -10.90 -0.97 -2.19
C PHE A 79 -11.00 0.53 -1.91
N ILE A 80 -10.03 1.33 -2.33
CA ILE A 80 -10.11 2.79 -2.18
C ILE A 80 -11.28 3.34 -3.01
N ALA A 81 -11.46 2.90 -4.25
CA ALA A 81 -12.58 3.32 -5.10
C ALA A 81 -13.94 2.92 -4.48
N LEU A 82 -14.04 1.68 -3.97
CA LEU A 82 -15.24 1.21 -3.27
C LEU A 82 -15.50 1.99 -1.97
N CYS A 83 -14.46 2.26 -1.18
CA CYS A 83 -14.56 3.08 0.03
C CYS A 83 -15.09 4.48 -0.30
N ALA A 84 -14.58 5.13 -1.34
CA ALA A 84 -15.07 6.43 -1.80
C ALA A 84 -16.56 6.37 -2.21
N LEU A 85 -16.98 5.32 -2.91
CA LEU A 85 -18.38 5.11 -3.26
C LEU A 85 -19.28 4.94 -2.02
N LEU A 86 -18.84 4.15 -1.04
CA LEU A 86 -19.59 3.91 0.19
C LEU A 86 -19.70 5.18 1.05
N LEU A 87 -18.61 5.96 1.15
CA LEU A 87 -18.60 7.25 1.84
C LEU A 87 -19.59 8.23 1.20
N THR A 88 -19.60 8.34 -0.12
CA THR A 88 -20.49 9.25 -0.87
C THR A 88 -21.95 8.79 -0.90
N SER A 89 -22.18 7.51 -0.61
CA SER A 89 -23.49 6.87 -0.47
C SER A 89 -23.97 6.81 0.99
N GLY A 90 -23.24 7.38 1.96
CA GLY A 90 -23.61 7.41 3.37
C GLY A 90 -23.43 6.10 4.15
N HIS A 91 -22.84 5.07 3.55
CA HIS A 91 -22.60 3.76 4.18
C HIS A 91 -21.28 3.77 4.97
N PHE A 92 -21.20 4.62 5.99
CA PHE A 92 -19.96 4.91 6.73
C PHE A 92 -19.33 3.66 7.34
N LEU A 93 -20.12 2.76 7.94
CA LEU A 93 -19.62 1.52 8.54
C LEU A 93 -18.88 0.64 7.53
N LEU A 94 -19.53 0.35 6.39
CA LEU A 94 -18.93 -0.47 5.33
C LEU A 94 -17.70 0.20 4.72
N ALA A 95 -17.71 1.53 4.56
CA ALA A 95 -16.55 2.27 4.10
C ALA A 95 -15.35 2.08 5.05
N GLY A 96 -15.58 2.14 6.36
CA GLY A 96 -14.54 1.87 7.37
C GLY A 96 -13.97 0.46 7.27
N ILE A 97 -14.85 -0.55 7.13
CA ILE A 97 -14.45 -1.96 6.96
C ILE A 97 -13.59 -2.13 5.70
N VAL A 98 -14.05 -1.62 4.55
CA VAL A 98 -13.31 -1.71 3.28
C VAL A 98 -11.95 -1.01 3.36
N LEU A 99 -11.88 0.15 4.02
CA LEU A 99 -10.61 0.86 4.20
C LEU A 99 -9.65 0.11 5.13
N ALA A 100 -10.16 -0.52 6.19
CA ALA A 100 -9.35 -1.38 7.06
C ALA A 100 -8.75 -2.55 6.29
N LEU A 101 -9.54 -3.20 5.44
CA LEU A 101 -9.06 -4.26 4.55
C LEU A 101 -8.06 -3.74 3.51
N ALA A 102 -8.16 -2.47 3.07
CA ALA A 102 -7.20 -1.86 2.16
C ALA A 102 -5.81 -1.67 2.78
N THR A 103 -5.67 -1.72 4.11
CA THR A 103 -4.38 -1.52 4.80
C THR A 103 -3.32 -2.57 4.49
N ILE A 104 -3.61 -3.56 3.62
CA ILE A 104 -2.65 -4.57 3.10
C ILE A 104 -1.37 -3.89 2.61
N LYS A 105 -1.50 -2.72 1.99
CA LYS A 105 -0.38 -1.83 1.68
C LYS A 105 -0.49 -0.56 2.51
N PRO A 106 0.08 -0.54 3.72
CA PRO A 106 -0.08 0.59 4.64
C PRO A 106 0.47 1.89 4.05
N GLN A 107 1.50 1.81 3.18
CA GLN A 107 2.11 2.99 2.56
C GLN A 107 1.11 3.81 1.72
N LEU A 108 0.14 3.16 1.08
CA LEU A 108 -0.85 3.83 0.24
C LEU A 108 -2.07 4.31 1.04
N VAL A 109 -2.45 3.56 2.09
CA VAL A 109 -3.72 3.75 2.77
C VAL A 109 -3.60 4.63 4.01
N TRP A 110 -2.47 4.65 4.70
CA TRP A 110 -2.31 5.41 5.94
C TRP A 110 -2.54 6.92 5.78
N PRO A 111 -2.00 7.61 4.75
CA PRO A 111 -2.28 9.04 4.57
C PRO A 111 -3.78 9.31 4.37
N LEU A 112 -4.44 8.48 3.56
CA LEU A 112 -5.87 8.56 3.31
C LEU A 112 -6.68 8.28 4.58
N ALA A 113 -6.32 7.23 5.34
CA ALA A 113 -6.99 6.87 6.58
C ALA A 113 -6.84 7.95 7.65
N ALA A 114 -5.64 8.53 7.82
CA ALA A 114 -5.41 9.63 8.75
C ALA A 114 -6.30 10.83 8.41
N TRP A 115 -6.36 11.22 7.13
CA TRP A 115 -7.24 12.29 6.67
C TRP A 115 -8.73 11.99 6.93
N LEU A 116 -9.19 10.77 6.60
CA LEU A 116 -10.60 10.39 6.79
C LEU A 116 -11.00 10.26 8.26
N ILE A 117 -10.07 9.88 9.14
CA ILE A 117 -10.29 9.86 10.60
C ILE A 117 -10.46 11.30 11.11
N LEU A 118 -9.59 12.23 10.71
CA LEU A 118 -9.73 13.64 11.06
C LEU A 118 -11.06 14.22 10.55
N TRP A 119 -11.43 13.90 9.31
CA TRP A 119 -12.71 14.26 8.71
C TRP A 119 -13.92 13.66 9.46
N THR A 120 -13.75 12.47 10.05
CA THR A 120 -14.77 11.81 10.87
C THR A 120 -14.93 12.49 12.23
N ILE A 121 -13.83 12.85 12.87
CA ILE A 121 -13.83 13.55 14.17
C ILE A 121 -14.51 14.91 14.06
N SER A 122 -14.31 15.62 12.94
CA SER A 122 -14.94 16.92 12.70
C SER A 122 -16.47 16.90 12.76
N ASP A 123 -17.12 15.78 12.47
CA ASP A 123 -18.58 15.62 12.57
C ASP A 123 -18.90 14.22 13.11
N TRP A 124 -18.45 13.99 14.35
CA TRP A 124 -18.44 12.68 14.99
C TRP A 124 -19.82 12.03 14.99
N ARG A 125 -20.88 12.77 15.38
CA ARG A 125 -22.23 12.21 15.54
C ARG A 125 -22.75 11.55 14.26
N ARG A 126 -22.46 12.16 13.09
CA ARG A 126 -22.91 11.65 11.79
C ARG A 126 -21.97 10.61 11.19
N ARG A 127 -20.68 10.67 11.49
CA ARG A 127 -19.64 9.90 10.78
C ARG A 127 -18.98 8.81 11.60
N GLN A 128 -19.27 8.70 12.90
CA GLN A 128 -18.69 7.70 13.82
C GLN A 128 -18.79 6.25 13.31
N GLY A 129 -19.80 5.92 12.49
CA GLY A 129 -19.90 4.61 11.86
C GLY A 129 -18.65 4.23 11.07
N PHE A 130 -18.01 5.19 10.39
CA PHE A 130 -16.76 4.95 9.67
C PHE A 130 -15.62 4.60 10.61
N PHE A 131 -15.46 5.35 11.70
CA PHE A 131 -14.45 5.06 12.70
C PHE A 131 -14.64 3.68 13.31
N TRP A 132 -15.87 3.34 13.73
CA TRP A 132 -16.16 2.03 14.33
C TRP A 132 -15.97 0.88 13.36
N GLY A 133 -16.39 1.03 12.09
CA GLY A 133 -16.17 0.01 11.07
C GLY A 133 -14.68 -0.23 10.85
N PHE A 134 -13.90 0.84 10.74
CA PHE A 134 -12.45 0.76 10.59
C PHE A 134 -11.78 0.12 11.82
N ALA A 135 -12.07 0.63 13.02
CA ALA A 135 -11.44 0.19 14.26
C ALA A 135 -11.78 -1.26 14.60
N LEU A 136 -13.06 -1.65 14.47
CA LEU A 136 -13.49 -3.02 14.76
C LEU A 136 -12.89 -4.02 13.77
N THR A 137 -12.86 -3.71 12.47
CA THR A 137 -12.22 -4.58 11.49
C THR A 137 -10.71 -4.67 11.72
N MET A 138 -10.04 -3.56 12.01
CA MET A 138 -8.61 -3.60 12.35
C MET A 138 -8.35 -4.44 13.61
N ALA A 139 -9.15 -4.28 14.65
CA ALA A 139 -9.05 -5.09 15.86
C ALA A 139 -9.30 -6.58 15.58
N ALA A 140 -10.31 -6.91 14.78
CA ALA A 140 -10.61 -8.29 14.39
C ALA A 140 -9.47 -8.92 13.58
N VAL A 141 -8.91 -8.18 12.62
CA VAL A 141 -7.82 -8.66 11.77
C VAL A 141 -6.51 -8.82 12.55
N LEU A 142 -6.19 -7.87 13.43
CA LEU A 142 -5.01 -7.93 14.31
C LEU A 142 -5.16 -9.03 15.36
N GLY A 143 -6.31 -9.10 16.04
CA GLY A 143 -6.62 -10.12 17.03
C GLY A 143 -6.66 -11.51 16.43
N GLY A 144 -7.27 -11.67 15.24
CA GLY A 144 -7.25 -12.92 14.49
C GLY A 144 -5.84 -13.34 14.05
N SER A 145 -4.98 -12.38 13.70
CA SER A 145 -3.57 -12.66 13.40
C SER A 145 -2.79 -13.10 14.63
N GLU A 146 -3.04 -12.49 15.79
CA GLU A 146 -2.42 -12.88 17.06
C GLU A 146 -2.90 -14.27 17.52
N TYR A 147 -4.18 -14.59 17.30
CA TYR A 147 -4.71 -15.93 17.59
C TYR A 147 -4.07 -17.02 16.71
N LEU A 148 -3.89 -16.75 15.41
CA LEU A 148 -3.25 -17.70 14.50
C LEU A 148 -1.77 -17.90 14.78
N LEU A 149 -1.05 -16.83 15.13
CA LEU A 149 0.38 -16.90 15.41
C LEU A 149 0.70 -16.16 16.71
N PRO A 150 0.50 -16.81 17.87
CA PRO A 150 0.69 -16.18 19.18
C PRO A 150 2.09 -15.60 19.33
N GLY A 151 2.14 -14.35 19.81
CA GLY A 151 3.37 -13.59 19.98
C GLY A 151 4.02 -13.15 18.67
N TRP A 152 3.32 -13.21 17.53
CA TRP A 152 3.86 -12.74 16.25
C TRP A 152 4.33 -11.29 16.33
N LEU A 153 3.58 -10.41 16.99
CA LEU A 153 3.97 -9.00 17.07
C LEU A 153 5.30 -8.83 17.81
N THR A 154 5.50 -9.57 18.89
CA THR A 154 6.76 -9.59 19.64
C THR A 154 7.90 -10.19 18.82
N LYS A 155 7.67 -11.34 18.16
CA LYS A 155 8.65 -11.98 17.26
C LYS A 155 9.02 -11.08 16.09
N PHE A 156 8.06 -10.34 15.53
CA PHE A 156 8.28 -9.40 14.44
C PHE A 156 9.11 -8.20 14.92
N ARG A 157 8.82 -7.64 16.10
CA ARG A 157 9.65 -6.59 16.71
C ARG A 157 11.08 -7.08 16.95
N GLN A 158 11.23 -8.28 17.52
CA GLN A 158 12.52 -8.92 17.74
C GLN A 158 13.29 -9.14 16.42
N ALA A 159 12.61 -9.57 15.36
CA ALA A 159 13.20 -9.73 14.03
C ALA A 159 13.64 -8.38 13.45
N ILE A 160 12.86 -7.31 13.61
CA ILE A 160 13.26 -5.96 13.18
C ILE A 160 14.50 -5.49 13.96
N THR A 161 14.53 -5.67 15.28
CA THR A 161 15.68 -5.26 16.10
C THR A 161 16.93 -6.06 15.73
N ALA A 162 16.78 -7.38 15.54
CA ALA A 162 17.89 -8.25 15.10
C ALA A 162 18.36 -7.89 13.68
N TYR A 163 17.45 -7.55 12.78
CA TYR A 163 17.79 -7.10 11.43
C TYR A 163 18.55 -5.78 11.45
N ARG A 164 18.12 -4.80 12.26
CA ARG A 164 18.84 -3.52 12.44
C ARG A 164 20.23 -3.70 13.03
N GLN A 165 20.40 -4.68 13.92
CA GLN A 165 21.70 -5.06 14.48
C GLN A 165 22.58 -5.72 13.41
N TYR A 166 22.02 -6.57 12.55
CA TYR A 166 22.74 -7.23 11.46
C TYR A 166 23.16 -6.25 10.35
N THR A 167 22.34 -5.24 10.05
CA THR A 167 22.68 -4.18 9.08
C THR A 167 23.47 -3.02 9.69
N GLY A 168 24.10 -3.23 10.85
CA GLY A 168 25.08 -2.31 11.42
C GLY A 168 24.53 -0.94 11.83
N GLY A 169 23.25 -0.84 12.21
CA GLY A 169 22.71 0.45 12.66
C GLY A 169 22.65 1.52 11.56
N ALA A 170 22.53 1.15 10.28
CA ALA A 170 22.03 2.04 9.24
C ALA A 170 20.54 2.34 9.48
N GLY A 171 20.27 3.00 10.61
CA GLY A 171 18.99 3.56 10.96
C GLY A 171 18.62 4.58 9.91
N SER A 172 17.34 4.67 9.59
CA SER A 172 16.71 5.80 8.90
C SER A 172 17.34 6.29 7.59
N LEU A 173 16.52 6.44 6.54
CA LEU A 173 16.92 7.22 5.37
C LEU A 173 17.40 8.63 5.74
N LEU A 174 17.01 9.16 6.92
CA LEU A 174 17.57 10.39 7.47
C LEU A 174 19.03 10.26 7.89
N ASP A 175 19.49 9.13 8.42
CA ASP A 175 20.88 8.96 8.84
C ASP A 175 21.78 8.83 7.61
N VAL A 176 21.30 8.15 6.56
CA VAL A 176 21.96 8.09 5.23
C VAL A 176 21.96 9.47 4.54
N LEU A 177 20.86 10.24 4.59
CA LEU A 177 20.81 11.59 4.01
C LEU A 177 21.64 12.61 4.80
N VAL A 178 21.66 12.51 6.13
CA VAL A 178 22.47 13.35 7.03
C VAL A 178 23.95 13.03 6.86
N THR A 179 24.35 11.76 6.82
CA THR A 179 25.75 11.38 6.52
C THR A 179 26.17 11.74 5.10
N THR A 180 25.28 11.72 4.11
CA THR A 180 25.59 12.19 2.74
C THR A 180 25.87 13.70 2.71
N GLY A 181 25.19 14.49 3.54
CA GLY A 181 25.47 15.93 3.71
C GLY A 181 26.88 16.20 4.25
N TRP A 182 27.30 15.44 5.27
CA TRP A 182 28.66 15.50 5.82
C TRP A 182 29.72 14.91 4.86
N GLY A 183 29.37 13.88 4.10
CA GLY A 183 30.24 13.28 3.08
C GLY A 183 30.62 14.26 1.96
N ARG A 184 29.70 15.16 1.56
CA ARG A 184 30.01 16.25 0.62
C ARG A 184 30.92 17.31 1.25
N ALA A 185 30.70 17.67 2.52
CA ALA A 185 31.56 18.64 3.22
C ALA A 185 33.01 18.15 3.35
N ILE A 186 33.21 16.86 3.66
CA ILE A 186 34.55 16.25 3.75
C ILE A 186 35.21 16.13 2.37
N SER A 187 34.43 15.82 1.32
CA SER A 187 34.94 15.74 -0.06
C SER A 187 35.39 17.10 -0.63
N VAL A 188 34.78 18.20 -0.17
CA VAL A 188 35.18 19.57 -0.51
C VAL A 188 36.40 20.00 0.31
N ALA A 189 36.50 19.55 1.57
CA ALA A 189 37.64 19.87 2.44
C ALA A 189 38.92 19.09 2.12
N SER A 190 38.84 17.91 1.47
CA SER A 190 40.01 17.07 1.17
C SER A 190 40.71 17.38 -0.16
N ARG A 191 40.41 18.52 -0.81
CA ARG A 191 41.24 19.01 -1.92
C ARG A 191 42.22 20.08 -1.44
N PRO A 192 43.43 19.66 -1.05
CA PRO A 192 44.61 20.36 -1.53
C PRO A 192 45.52 19.40 -2.29
N ALA A 193 45.84 19.83 -3.51
CA ALA A 193 47.08 19.60 -4.24
C ALA A 193 47.77 18.24 -4.10
N ARG A 194 47.51 17.34 -5.06
CA ARG A 194 48.55 16.44 -5.59
C ARG A 194 48.72 16.66 -7.09
N ARG A 195 49.36 17.79 -7.42
CA ARG A 195 50.29 17.84 -8.56
C ARG A 195 51.58 17.16 -8.09
N LEU A 196 52.27 16.48 -9.01
CA LEU A 196 53.62 15.89 -8.91
C LEU A 196 53.66 14.46 -8.31
N PHE A 197 53.64 13.41 -9.14
CA PHE A 197 54.84 12.66 -9.60
C PHE A 197 54.41 11.38 -10.38
N PRO A 198 55.24 10.85 -11.31
CA PRO A 198 54.83 9.99 -12.41
C PRO A 198 54.94 8.48 -12.11
N TRP A 199 54.21 7.72 -12.91
CA TRP A 199 54.06 6.27 -12.86
C TRP A 199 55.23 5.54 -13.55
N PRO A 200 55.82 4.48 -12.95
CA PRO A 200 56.49 3.44 -13.71
C PRO A 200 55.62 2.18 -13.75
N ARG A 201 55.48 1.61 -14.96
CA ARG A 201 54.88 0.29 -15.19
C ARG A 201 55.81 -0.82 -14.68
N PRO A 202 55.22 -1.95 -14.29
CA PRO A 202 55.48 -3.19 -15.02
C PRO A 202 54.21 -3.76 -15.66
#